data_AF-A0A3B0XED7-F1
#
_entry.id   AF-A0A3B0XED7-F1
#
_cell.length_a   1.000
_cell.length_b   1.000
_cell.length_c   1.000
_cell.angle_alpha   90.00
_cell.angle_beta   90.00
_cell.angle_gamma   90.00
#
_symmetry.space_group_name_H-M   'P 1'
#
loop_
_entity.id
_entity.type
_entity.pdbx_description
1 polymer ?
#
loop_
_entity_poly.entity_id
_entity_poly.type
_entity_poly.pdbx_seq_one_letter_code
_entity_poly.pdbx_strand_id
1 'polypeptide(L)'
;MKYFLLLLILFHTMMSAGLVTANDKIAMITDGPMLLLDVNKVITNINTEQLAAILKSQPDTAVIDVRTADEIARLGGMIEAERNYNITRGWLEFRVANIVINPDTPIVVYCGINERSPLAAQTLMQMGYSNVSNYEDGFFAWKKAGLPVEQTDKAVNSILYSRPIEVIKGVWSAIGATAPQSYANSGHNNNLSFIITDEGVVVVNAGDNYLLAQSLHNEIKSITDKKVKYVVLENAQGHAALGSSYWKEQGVPIIAHIDAKKELETYGEEGLERLKRGRRDKAEGTYLVLPDETFEDKKVIELGGLRIELLHLGPAHSPGDIIVWLPQKKLVISGDMAFHERLLPVTEHTDTGAWVKTWDKFAALNAEIVIPGHGSPTNMAEVAKYTRDYLIYMREQISILLDNDATLEDATKIDQSAYRHLDTFDELAALNASTMFRAMEFE
;
A
#
# COMPACT_ATOMS: atom_id res chain seq x y z
N MET A 1 -5.63 62.07 -85.79
CA MET A 1 -7.05 62.48 -85.86
C MET A 1 -7.88 61.32 -85.33
N LYS A 2 -8.31 61.35 -84.06
CA LYS A 2 -9.57 61.92 -83.52
C LYS A 2 -10.77 60.94 -83.58
N TYR A 3 -11.26 60.57 -82.38
CA TYR A 3 -12.63 60.21 -81.96
C TYR A 3 -13.18 58.76 -82.15
N PHE A 4 -13.66 58.15 -81.04
CA PHE A 4 -15.07 57.77 -80.70
C PHE A 4 -15.38 56.29 -81.06
N LEU A 5 -16.23 55.45 -80.45
CA LEU A 5 -17.24 55.47 -79.36
C LEU A 5 -17.62 53.98 -79.06
N LEU A 6 -18.22 53.71 -77.89
CA LEU A 6 -19.01 52.55 -77.39
C LEU A 6 -19.39 51.37 -78.33
N LEU A 7 -19.44 50.15 -77.76
CA LEU A 7 -20.71 49.42 -77.49
C LEU A 7 -20.52 48.14 -76.63
N LEU A 8 -21.45 47.92 -75.69
CA LEU A 8 -21.74 46.67 -74.96
C LEU A 8 -22.33 45.60 -75.90
N ILE A 9 -22.13 44.30 -75.61
CA ILE A 9 -23.16 43.24 -75.66
C ILE A 9 -22.70 41.99 -74.85
N LEU A 10 -23.69 41.39 -74.18
CA LEU A 10 -23.69 40.30 -73.20
C LEU A 10 -23.56 38.87 -73.77
N PHE A 11 -22.97 37.97 -72.95
CA PHE A 11 -23.30 36.56 -72.65
C PHE A 11 -23.30 35.45 -73.73
N HIS A 12 -22.51 34.37 -73.55
CA HIS A 12 -22.91 33.08 -72.90
C HIS A 12 -21.78 32.01 -72.99
N THR A 13 -21.49 31.33 -71.86
CA THR A 13 -21.15 29.88 -71.63
C THR A 13 -20.35 29.08 -72.69
N MET A 14 -19.41 28.16 -72.41
CA MET A 14 -19.03 27.37 -71.24
C MET A 14 -17.73 26.58 -71.58
N MET A 15 -16.91 26.28 -70.55
CA MET A 15 -15.99 25.12 -70.38
C MET A 15 -15.04 24.72 -71.54
N SER A 16 -13.73 24.52 -71.34
CA SER A 16 -13.05 23.87 -70.22
C SER A 16 -11.55 24.16 -70.24
N ALA A 17 -10.99 24.53 -69.10
CA ALA A 17 -9.60 24.26 -68.77
C ALA A 17 -9.55 24.12 -67.26
N GLY A 18 -9.33 22.89 -66.80
CA GLY A 18 -9.26 22.57 -65.38
C GLY A 18 -8.18 23.40 -64.70
N LEU A 19 -8.58 24.31 -63.81
CA LEU A 19 -7.73 24.78 -62.74
C LEU A 19 -7.98 23.90 -61.52
N VAL A 20 -6.96 23.13 -61.17
CA VAL A 20 -6.75 22.68 -59.79
C VAL A 20 -6.57 23.94 -58.94
N THR A 21 -7.49 24.18 -58.01
CA THR A 21 -7.20 24.99 -56.83
C THR A 21 -7.51 24.13 -55.61
N ALA A 22 -6.48 23.42 -55.13
CA ALA A 22 -6.48 22.87 -53.79
C ALA A 22 -6.56 24.05 -52.81
N ASN A 23 -7.61 24.05 -52.00
CA ASN A 23 -7.85 25.05 -50.97
C ASN A 23 -7.12 24.56 -49.70
N ASP A 24 -5.82 24.79 -49.62
CA ASP A 24 -4.99 24.43 -48.46
C ASP A 24 -5.27 25.38 -47.30
N LYS A 25 -6.32 25.10 -46.52
CA LYS A 25 -6.37 25.57 -45.13
C LYS A 25 -5.37 24.75 -44.32
N ILE A 26 -4.17 25.29 -44.11
CA ILE A 26 -3.30 24.79 -43.04
C ILE A 26 -3.97 25.18 -41.73
N ALA A 27 -4.76 24.28 -41.15
CA ALA A 27 -5.22 24.43 -39.77
C ALA A 27 -3.97 24.40 -38.89
N MET A 28 -3.64 25.51 -38.23
CA MET A 28 -2.60 25.49 -37.21
C MET A 28 -3.05 24.57 -36.08
N ILE A 29 -2.18 23.64 -35.69
CA ILE A 29 -2.42 22.74 -34.57
C ILE A 29 -2.36 23.57 -33.29
N THR A 30 -3.43 23.55 -32.49
CA THR A 30 -3.40 24.13 -31.14
C THR A 30 -2.60 23.22 -30.22
N ASP A 31 -1.50 23.72 -29.67
CA ASP A 31 -0.64 22.99 -28.76
C ASP A 31 -1.00 23.26 -27.28
N GLY A 32 -0.32 22.56 -26.36
CA GLY A 32 -0.56 22.67 -24.93
C GLY A 32 -0.50 24.11 -24.38
N PRO A 33 0.56 24.88 -24.66
CA PRO A 33 0.64 26.28 -24.24
C PRO A 33 -0.52 27.15 -24.74
N MET A 34 -0.92 27.03 -26.01
CA MET A 34 -2.09 27.76 -26.52
C MET A 34 -3.38 27.36 -25.81
N LEU A 35 -3.59 26.06 -25.59
CA LEU A 35 -4.76 25.57 -24.83
C LEU A 35 -4.79 26.15 -23.42
N LEU A 36 -3.65 26.17 -22.72
CA LEU A 36 -3.55 26.73 -21.37
C LEU A 36 -3.85 28.24 -21.34
N LEU A 37 -3.42 29.01 -22.34
CA LEU A 37 -3.76 30.44 -22.42
C LEU A 37 -5.27 30.65 -22.55
N ASP A 38 -5.96 29.83 -23.31
CA ASP A 38 -7.41 29.95 -23.49
C ASP A 38 -8.19 29.44 -22.28
N VAL A 39 -7.76 28.33 -21.70
CA VAL A 39 -8.38 27.75 -20.50
C VAL A 39 -8.25 28.68 -19.30
N ASN A 40 -7.10 29.32 -19.09
CA ASN A 40 -6.90 30.25 -17.97
C ASN A 40 -7.76 31.52 -18.06
N LYS A 41 -8.40 31.81 -19.20
CA LYS A 41 -9.36 32.92 -19.31
C LYS A 41 -10.73 32.58 -18.73
N VAL A 42 -11.04 31.30 -18.55
CA VAL A 42 -12.39 30.84 -18.20
C VAL A 42 -12.48 30.13 -16.86
N ILE A 43 -11.39 29.55 -16.37
CA ILE A 43 -11.37 28.88 -15.06
C ILE A 43 -11.09 29.86 -13.93
N THR A 44 -11.46 29.49 -12.72
CA THR A 44 -11.04 30.18 -11.50
C THR A 44 -9.71 29.59 -11.01
N ASN A 45 -8.68 30.42 -10.93
CA ASN A 45 -7.40 30.05 -10.34
C ASN A 45 -7.31 30.51 -8.88
N ILE A 46 -6.76 29.66 -8.01
CA ILE A 46 -6.48 29.97 -6.61
C ILE A 46 -5.02 29.64 -6.27
N ASN A 47 -4.43 30.41 -5.37
CA ASN A 47 -3.06 30.23 -4.89
C ASN A 47 -2.97 29.42 -3.58
N THR A 48 -1.76 29.20 -3.08
CA THR A 48 -1.48 28.39 -1.88
C THR A 48 -2.20 28.92 -0.64
N GLU A 49 -2.18 30.23 -0.41
CA GLU A 49 -2.81 30.85 0.76
C GLU A 49 -4.34 30.67 0.72
N GLN A 50 -4.93 30.86 -0.45
CA GLN A 50 -6.36 30.67 -0.67
C GLN A 50 -6.78 29.21 -0.48
N LEU A 51 -6.02 28.25 -1.04
CA LEU A 51 -6.30 26.83 -0.84
C LEU A 51 -6.22 26.45 0.63
N ALA A 52 -5.17 26.86 1.35
CA ALA A 52 -5.04 26.60 2.78
C ALA A 52 -6.23 27.17 3.59
N ALA A 53 -6.71 28.37 3.24
CA ALA A 53 -7.89 28.95 3.86
C ALA A 53 -9.18 28.19 3.51
N ILE A 54 -9.32 27.71 2.28
CA ILE A 54 -10.46 26.88 1.84
C ILE A 54 -10.49 25.57 2.63
N LEU A 55 -9.38 24.84 2.69
CA LEU A 55 -9.34 23.54 3.40
C LEU A 55 -9.68 23.69 4.90
N LYS A 56 -9.35 24.83 5.50
CA LYS A 56 -9.70 25.12 6.90
C LYS A 56 -11.16 25.52 7.10
N SER A 57 -11.77 26.20 6.13
CA SER A 57 -13.11 26.79 6.27
C SER A 57 -14.22 25.97 5.61
N GLN A 58 -13.87 25.09 4.67
CA GLN A 58 -14.76 24.26 3.87
C GLN A 58 -14.19 22.83 3.77
N PRO A 59 -14.20 22.05 4.87
CA PRO A 59 -13.62 20.71 4.90
C PRO A 59 -14.26 19.74 3.88
N ASP A 60 -15.52 19.98 3.49
CA ASP A 60 -16.24 19.20 2.47
C ASP A 60 -15.75 19.42 1.03
N THR A 61 -14.78 20.32 0.81
CA THR A 61 -14.18 20.58 -0.52
C THR A 61 -13.48 19.32 -1.03
N ALA A 62 -13.89 18.85 -2.22
CA ALA A 62 -13.22 17.73 -2.87
C ALA A 62 -11.90 18.21 -3.51
N VAL A 63 -10.78 17.66 -3.06
CA VAL A 63 -9.43 17.98 -3.55
C VAL A 63 -8.97 16.87 -4.48
N ILE A 64 -8.94 17.15 -5.78
CA ILE A 64 -8.64 16.15 -6.81
C ILE A 64 -7.22 16.33 -7.35
N ASP A 65 -6.38 15.34 -7.10
CA ASP A 65 -5.05 15.23 -7.68
C ASP A 65 -5.12 14.51 -9.03
N VAL A 66 -4.76 15.20 -10.13
CA VAL A 66 -4.78 14.60 -11.47
C VAL A 66 -3.44 14.02 -11.93
N ARG A 67 -2.45 13.94 -11.03
CA ARG A 67 -1.18 13.24 -11.28
C ARG A 67 -1.39 11.73 -11.40
N THR A 68 -0.39 11.05 -11.93
CA THR A 68 -0.33 9.59 -11.90
C THR A 68 -0.01 9.11 -10.47
N ALA A 69 -0.43 7.88 -10.15
CA ALA A 69 -0.08 7.27 -8.88
C ALA A 69 1.45 7.16 -8.67
N ASP A 70 2.22 6.94 -9.75
CA ASP A 70 3.69 6.90 -9.69
C ASP A 70 4.29 8.25 -9.28
N GLU A 71 3.78 9.35 -9.84
CA GLU A 71 4.20 10.70 -9.42
C GLU A 71 3.88 10.98 -7.96
N ILE A 72 2.72 10.55 -7.45
CA ILE A 72 2.34 10.75 -6.05
C ILE A 72 3.29 9.97 -5.13
N ALA A 73 3.52 8.68 -5.43
CA ALA A 73 4.38 7.83 -4.65
C ALA A 73 5.84 8.34 -4.64
N ARG A 74 6.37 8.77 -5.80
CA ARG A 74 7.78 9.18 -5.93
C ARG A 74 8.05 10.62 -5.53
N LEU A 75 7.08 11.52 -5.70
CA LEU A 75 7.29 12.96 -5.59
C LEU A 75 6.74 13.53 -4.28
N GLY A 76 6.30 12.63 -3.39
CA GLY A 76 6.14 12.85 -1.97
C GLY A 76 4.73 13.22 -1.58
N GLY A 77 3.74 12.44 -1.99
CA GLY A 77 2.38 12.43 -1.42
C GLY A 77 1.37 13.31 -2.15
N MET A 78 0.21 13.49 -1.52
CA MET A 78 -0.92 14.31 -1.94
C MET A 78 -1.14 15.47 -0.97
N ILE A 79 -1.86 16.51 -1.36
CA ILE A 79 -2.28 17.56 -0.42
C ILE A 79 -3.21 16.91 0.61
N GLU A 80 -2.88 17.04 1.89
CA GLU A 80 -3.70 16.51 2.97
C GLU A 80 -5.01 17.31 3.08
N ALA A 81 -6.14 16.62 2.95
CA ALA A 81 -7.48 17.17 3.09
C ALA A 81 -8.48 16.05 3.45
N GLU A 82 -9.57 16.38 4.13
CA GLU A 82 -10.61 15.41 4.53
C GLU A 82 -11.22 14.66 3.34
N ARG A 83 -11.34 15.32 2.19
CA ARG A 83 -11.85 14.74 0.94
C ARG A 83 -10.83 14.86 -0.18
N ASN A 84 -9.70 14.19 -0.03
CA ASN A 84 -8.70 14.10 -1.09
C ASN A 84 -8.90 12.85 -1.97
N TYR A 85 -8.68 12.99 -3.28
CA TYR A 85 -8.83 11.90 -4.23
C TYR A 85 -7.76 11.98 -5.32
N ASN A 86 -7.19 10.85 -5.71
CA ASN A 86 -6.37 10.77 -6.93
C ASN A 86 -7.20 10.25 -8.10
N ILE A 87 -7.41 11.09 -9.11
CA ILE A 87 -8.00 10.70 -10.38
C ILE A 87 -7.05 11.16 -11.48
N THR A 88 -6.17 10.27 -11.94
CA THR A 88 -5.23 10.57 -13.02
C THR A 88 -5.96 11.19 -14.20
N ARG A 89 -5.40 12.24 -14.79
CA ARG A 89 -6.08 13.09 -15.78
C ARG A 89 -6.89 12.34 -16.84
N GLY A 90 -6.33 11.26 -17.42
CA GLY A 90 -6.99 10.50 -18.48
C GLY A 90 -8.22 9.68 -18.06
N TRP A 91 -8.54 9.64 -16.77
CA TRP A 91 -9.70 8.93 -16.22
C TRP A 91 -10.74 9.87 -15.59
N LEU A 92 -10.51 11.18 -15.64
CA LEU A 92 -11.29 12.16 -14.89
C LEU A 92 -12.77 12.11 -15.27
N GLU A 93 -13.06 12.16 -16.56
CA GLU A 93 -14.40 12.19 -17.14
C GLU A 93 -15.23 10.95 -16.78
N PHE A 94 -14.55 9.82 -16.56
CA PHE A 94 -15.18 8.52 -16.33
C PHE A 94 -15.40 8.21 -14.84
N ARG A 95 -14.68 8.90 -13.94
CA ARG A 95 -14.62 8.52 -12.51
C ARG A 95 -15.15 9.58 -11.57
N VAL A 96 -15.03 10.87 -11.92
CA VAL A 96 -15.35 11.96 -10.97
C VAL A 96 -16.79 11.93 -10.48
N ALA A 97 -17.75 11.57 -11.33
CA ALA A 97 -19.17 11.50 -10.96
C ALA A 97 -19.50 10.42 -9.93
N ASN A 98 -18.65 9.40 -9.78
CA ASN A 98 -18.80 8.36 -8.75
C ASN A 98 -18.30 8.83 -7.38
N ILE A 99 -17.49 9.90 -7.34
CA ILE A 99 -16.82 10.40 -6.14
C ILE A 99 -17.47 11.71 -5.69
N VAL A 100 -17.63 12.66 -6.61
CA VAL A 100 -18.32 13.93 -6.39
C VAL A 100 -19.68 13.87 -7.07
N ILE A 101 -20.66 13.32 -6.35
CA ILE A 101 -22.01 13.06 -6.87
C ILE A 101 -22.79 14.37 -7.05
N ASN A 102 -22.69 15.30 -6.09
CA ASN A 102 -23.39 16.59 -6.16
C ASN A 102 -22.58 17.59 -7.00
N PRO A 103 -23.12 18.11 -8.13
CA PRO A 103 -22.45 19.06 -9.01
C PRO A 103 -22.07 20.40 -8.35
N ASP A 104 -22.72 20.75 -7.24
CA ASP A 104 -22.48 21.99 -6.49
C ASP A 104 -21.41 21.83 -5.39
N THR A 105 -20.89 20.61 -5.19
CA THR A 105 -19.77 20.38 -4.25
C THR A 105 -18.58 21.23 -4.69
N PRO A 106 -17.94 22.00 -3.78
CA PRO A 106 -16.70 22.69 -4.09
C PRO A 106 -15.62 21.70 -4.51
N ILE A 107 -15.01 21.90 -5.68
CA ILE A 107 -13.89 21.09 -6.19
C ILE A 107 -12.67 21.98 -6.35
N VAL A 108 -11.55 21.55 -5.79
CA VAL A 108 -10.22 22.07 -6.15
C VAL A 108 -9.45 20.98 -6.87
N VAL A 109 -8.98 21.28 -8.09
CA VAL A 109 -8.14 20.36 -8.86
C VAL A 109 -6.72 20.86 -8.91
N TYR A 110 -5.75 19.95 -8.77
CA TYR A 110 -4.34 20.28 -8.84
C TYR A 110 -3.52 19.19 -9.53
N CYS A 111 -2.32 19.57 -9.96
CA CYS A 111 -1.29 18.64 -10.41
C CYS A 111 0.09 19.09 -9.89
N GLY A 112 1.18 18.54 -10.44
CA GLY A 112 2.53 18.86 -9.98
C GLY A 112 2.90 20.34 -10.13
N ILE A 113 2.81 20.86 -11.35
CA ILE A 113 3.28 22.19 -11.77
C ILE A 113 2.23 22.97 -12.60
N ASN A 114 0.94 22.73 -12.35
CA ASN A 114 -0.15 23.44 -13.00
C ASN A 114 -0.27 23.34 -14.55
N GLU A 115 0.24 22.27 -15.15
CA GLU A 115 0.07 22.05 -16.61
C GLU A 115 -1.18 21.22 -16.95
N ARG A 116 -1.54 20.26 -16.10
CA ARG A 116 -2.67 19.35 -16.34
C ARG A 116 -3.95 19.83 -15.66
N SER A 117 -3.83 20.52 -14.53
CA SER A 117 -4.97 20.89 -13.68
C SER A 117 -5.85 22.00 -14.26
N PRO A 118 -5.36 23.01 -15.02
CA PRO A 118 -6.24 24.00 -15.64
C PRO A 118 -7.22 23.33 -16.63
N LEU A 119 -6.66 22.47 -17.47
CA LEU A 119 -7.40 21.70 -18.46
C LEU A 119 -8.40 20.73 -17.78
N ALA A 120 -8.03 20.15 -16.63
CA ALA A 120 -8.91 19.28 -15.86
C ALA A 120 -10.09 20.05 -15.25
N ALA A 121 -9.81 21.23 -14.68
CA ALA A 121 -10.82 22.12 -14.13
C ALA A 121 -11.83 22.53 -15.21
N GLN A 122 -11.35 22.91 -16.41
CA GLN A 122 -12.24 23.21 -17.54
C GLN A 122 -13.10 22.00 -17.94
N THR A 123 -12.53 20.80 -18.03
CA THR A 123 -13.30 19.58 -18.30
C THR A 123 -14.43 19.41 -17.28
N LEU A 124 -14.14 19.55 -15.98
CA LEU A 124 -15.17 19.40 -14.94
C LEU A 124 -16.28 20.45 -15.05
N MET A 125 -15.92 21.71 -15.35
CA MET A 125 -16.91 22.75 -15.63
C MET A 125 -17.80 22.39 -16.83
N GLN A 126 -17.20 21.85 -17.91
CA GLN A 126 -17.94 21.39 -19.09
C GLN A 126 -18.85 20.17 -18.79
N MET A 127 -18.46 19.34 -17.82
CA MET A 127 -19.27 18.22 -17.33
C MET A 127 -20.45 18.67 -16.44
N GLY A 128 -20.51 19.95 -16.07
CA GLY A 128 -21.63 20.53 -15.31
C GLY A 128 -21.35 20.75 -13.83
N TYR A 129 -20.12 20.58 -13.35
CA TYR A 129 -19.75 21.00 -11.99
C TYR A 129 -19.72 22.52 -11.91
N SER A 130 -20.47 23.09 -10.97
CA SER A 130 -20.72 24.53 -10.89
C SER A 130 -19.68 25.29 -10.07
N ASN A 131 -18.95 24.59 -9.19
CA ASN A 131 -18.00 25.18 -8.25
C ASN A 131 -16.62 24.50 -8.36
N VAL A 132 -15.89 24.81 -9.43
CA VAL A 132 -14.56 24.24 -9.70
C VAL A 132 -13.50 25.34 -9.68
N SER A 133 -12.44 25.12 -8.91
CA SER A 133 -11.22 25.95 -8.92
C SER A 133 -10.00 25.11 -9.28
N ASN A 134 -9.05 25.73 -9.98
CA ASN A 134 -7.72 25.18 -10.23
C ASN A 134 -6.74 25.75 -9.21
N TYR A 135 -5.97 24.88 -8.56
CA TYR A 135 -4.85 25.31 -7.72
C TYR A 135 -3.61 25.58 -8.58
N GLU A 136 -3.27 26.86 -8.72
CA GLU A 136 -2.36 27.34 -9.77
C GLU A 136 -0.88 27.21 -9.43
N ASP A 137 -0.52 27.18 -8.15
CA ASP A 137 0.89 27.05 -7.74
C ASP A 137 1.38 25.59 -7.84
N GLY A 138 0.45 24.64 -7.85
CA GLY A 138 0.73 23.21 -7.95
C GLY A 138 1.28 22.57 -6.67
N PHE A 139 1.34 21.25 -6.68
CA PHE A 139 1.75 20.44 -5.54
C PHE A 139 3.16 20.77 -5.03
N PHE A 140 4.11 21.04 -5.93
CA PHE A 140 5.49 21.30 -5.50
C PHE A 140 5.64 22.62 -4.75
N ALA A 141 4.84 23.64 -5.09
CA ALA A 141 4.80 24.88 -4.33
C ALA A 141 4.19 24.66 -2.94
N TRP A 142 3.09 23.88 -2.85
CA TRP A 142 2.47 23.50 -1.57
C TRP A 142 3.48 22.81 -0.64
N LYS A 143 4.20 21.82 -1.17
CA LYS A 143 5.25 21.10 -0.44
C LYS A 143 6.40 22.01 -0.04
N LYS A 144 6.86 22.90 -0.93
CA LYS A 144 7.93 23.87 -0.65
C LYS A 144 7.53 24.85 0.46
N ALA A 145 6.24 25.18 0.57
CA ALA A 145 5.69 26.00 1.64
C ALA A 145 5.60 25.28 3.00
N GLY A 146 5.92 23.97 3.05
CA GLY A 146 5.90 23.18 4.29
C GLY A 146 4.50 22.88 4.81
N LEU A 147 3.48 22.95 3.94
CA LEU A 147 2.09 22.68 4.30
C LEU A 147 1.81 21.16 4.37
N PRO A 148 0.76 20.73 5.08
CA PRO A 148 0.45 19.32 5.30
C PRO A 148 0.27 18.53 4.00
N VAL A 149 0.83 17.32 3.97
CA VAL A 149 0.84 16.42 2.82
C VAL A 149 0.62 15.02 3.33
N GLU A 150 -0.33 14.32 2.71
CA GLU A 150 -0.55 12.90 2.94
C GLU A 150 0.49 12.10 2.16
N GLN A 151 1.43 11.47 2.85
CA GLN A 151 2.44 10.61 2.25
C GLN A 151 2.06 9.14 2.41
N THR A 152 2.14 8.38 1.33
CA THR A 152 1.84 6.94 1.35
C THR A 152 2.99 6.09 1.91
N ASP A 153 4.24 6.59 1.94
CA ASP A 153 5.40 5.92 2.54
C ASP A 153 6.10 6.87 3.53
N LYS A 154 6.51 6.36 4.70
CA LYS A 154 7.22 7.13 5.74
C LYS A 154 8.70 7.38 5.41
N ALA A 155 9.30 6.60 4.51
CA ALA A 155 10.70 6.70 4.10
C ALA A 155 10.86 6.90 2.57
N VAL A 156 10.53 8.12 2.11
CA VAL A 156 10.46 8.54 0.69
C VAL A 156 11.67 8.21 -0.19
N ASN A 157 12.87 8.07 0.39
CA ASN A 157 14.11 7.77 -0.34
C ASN A 157 14.59 6.33 -0.17
N SER A 158 13.69 5.41 0.21
CA SER A 158 13.97 4.01 0.46
C SER A 158 12.91 3.13 -0.22
N ILE A 159 13.26 1.87 -0.52
CA ILE A 159 12.28 0.85 -0.92
C ILE A 159 11.43 0.44 0.29
N LEU A 160 11.98 0.57 1.50
CA LEU A 160 11.25 0.37 2.74
C LEU A 160 10.16 1.45 2.88
N TYR A 161 8.93 1.03 3.20
CA TYR A 161 7.88 1.93 3.70
C TYR A 161 8.33 2.82 4.88
N SER A 162 9.04 2.27 5.87
CA SER A 162 9.62 3.06 6.97
C SER A 162 11.05 2.61 7.29
N ARG A 163 11.88 3.52 7.79
CA ARG A 163 13.24 3.18 8.24
C ARG A 163 13.20 2.41 9.58
N PRO A 164 14.20 1.56 9.86
CA PRO A 164 14.30 0.90 11.14
C PRO A 164 14.34 1.88 12.32
N ILE A 165 13.54 1.60 13.35
CA ILE A 165 13.64 2.24 14.66
C ILE A 165 14.24 1.27 15.67
N GLU A 166 15.02 1.78 16.63
CA GLU A 166 15.46 0.98 17.77
C GLU A 166 14.30 0.87 18.75
N VAL A 167 13.69 -0.32 18.84
CA VAL A 167 12.55 -0.58 19.74
C VAL A 167 13.04 -0.63 21.18
N ILE A 168 14.11 -1.39 21.39
CA ILE A 168 14.93 -1.40 22.61
C ILE A 168 16.38 -1.61 22.21
N LYS A 169 17.32 -1.36 23.12
CA LYS A 169 18.76 -1.50 22.86
C LYS A 169 19.09 -2.82 22.12
N GLY A 170 19.59 -2.69 20.90
CA GLY A 170 20.01 -3.82 20.04
C GLY A 170 18.89 -4.57 19.33
N VAL A 171 17.61 -4.17 19.46
CA VAL A 171 16.47 -4.76 18.75
C VAL A 171 15.80 -3.67 17.94
N TRP A 172 15.78 -3.85 16.62
CA TRP A 172 15.32 -2.87 15.67
C TRP A 172 14.20 -3.44 14.80
N SER A 173 13.34 -2.57 14.28
CA SER A 173 12.30 -2.96 13.35
C SER A 173 12.01 -1.85 12.34
N ALA A 174 12.01 -2.21 11.06
CA ALA A 174 11.39 -1.40 10.01
C ALA A 174 9.90 -1.78 9.97
N ILE A 175 9.04 -0.83 10.32
CA ILE A 175 7.60 -1.07 10.44
C ILE A 175 6.98 -1.03 9.06
N GLY A 176 6.25 -2.07 8.69
CA GLY A 176 5.55 -2.15 7.41
C GLY A 176 4.34 -1.22 7.34
N ALA A 177 3.85 -0.97 6.13
CA ALA A 177 2.54 -0.34 5.96
C ALA A 177 1.46 -1.26 6.54
N THR A 178 0.57 -0.74 7.38
CA THR A 178 -0.62 -1.45 7.89
C THR A 178 -1.71 -1.61 6.82
N ALA A 179 -1.30 -1.86 5.57
CA ALA A 179 -2.13 -1.95 4.37
C ALA A 179 -1.83 -3.25 3.61
N PRO A 180 -2.61 -3.59 2.55
CA PRO A 180 -2.26 -4.70 1.68
C PRO A 180 -0.93 -4.46 0.95
N GLN A 181 -0.24 -5.54 0.56
CA GLN A 181 0.97 -5.44 -0.26
C GLN A 181 0.63 -4.81 -1.63
N SER A 182 1.33 -3.74 -1.99
CA SER A 182 1.10 -2.98 -3.22
C SER A 182 2.41 -2.67 -3.95
N TYR A 183 2.32 -2.13 -5.17
CA TYR A 183 3.49 -1.57 -5.84
C TYR A 183 4.04 -0.38 -5.05
N ALA A 184 3.17 0.45 -4.48
CA ALA A 184 3.54 1.69 -3.78
C ALA A 184 4.43 1.38 -2.58
N ASN A 185 3.95 0.57 -1.63
CA ASN A 185 4.72 0.18 -0.44
C ASN A 185 5.81 -0.87 -0.70
N SER A 186 6.10 -1.19 -1.97
CA SER A 186 7.09 -2.21 -2.36
C SER A 186 6.82 -3.61 -1.77
N GLY A 187 5.59 -3.90 -1.36
CA GLY A 187 5.24 -5.10 -0.61
C GLY A 187 5.65 -5.09 0.87
N HIS A 188 6.26 -4.01 1.37
CA HIS A 188 6.64 -3.84 2.77
C HIS A 188 5.41 -3.53 3.62
N ASN A 189 4.67 -4.58 3.96
CA ASN A 189 3.50 -4.47 4.82
C ASN A 189 3.66 -5.19 6.16
N ASN A 190 4.57 -6.17 6.29
CA ASN A 190 4.94 -6.76 7.57
C ASN A 190 6.15 -6.05 8.20
N ASN A 191 6.44 -6.38 9.45
CA ASN A 191 7.60 -5.87 10.17
C ASN A 191 8.86 -6.64 9.79
N LEU A 192 9.90 -5.90 9.36
CA LEU A 192 11.23 -6.44 9.09
C LEU A 192 12.15 -6.09 10.25
N SER A 193 12.37 -7.06 11.14
CA SER A 193 13.07 -6.85 12.40
C SER A 193 14.49 -7.39 12.36
N PHE A 194 15.37 -6.84 13.19
CA PHE A 194 16.71 -7.39 13.36
C PHE A 194 17.26 -7.16 14.76
N ILE A 195 18.09 -8.10 15.19
CA ILE A 195 18.70 -8.15 16.51
C ILE A 195 20.20 -8.07 16.33
N ILE A 196 20.79 -7.00 16.85
CA ILE A 196 22.25 -6.77 16.84
C ILE A 196 22.83 -7.34 18.13
N THR A 197 23.82 -8.21 17.98
CA THR A 197 24.62 -8.77 19.08
C THR A 197 26.10 -8.44 18.89
N ASP A 198 26.94 -8.83 19.85
CA ASP A 198 28.37 -8.57 19.77
C ASP A 198 29.07 -9.36 18.64
N GLU A 199 28.46 -10.42 18.12
CA GLU A 199 29.05 -11.33 17.13
C GLU A 199 28.36 -11.33 15.76
N GLY A 200 27.20 -10.70 15.65
CA GLY A 200 26.45 -10.65 14.39
C GLY A 200 25.05 -10.10 14.53
N VAL A 201 24.33 -10.11 13.40
CA VAL A 201 22.93 -9.69 13.32
C VAL A 201 22.06 -10.90 12.96
N VAL A 202 20.93 -11.04 13.64
CA VAL A 202 19.85 -11.95 13.24
C VAL A 202 18.73 -11.12 12.65
N VAL A 203 18.35 -11.38 11.40
CA VAL A 203 17.22 -10.74 10.73
C VAL A 203 16.00 -11.64 10.87
N VAL A 204 14.84 -11.04 11.15
CA VAL A 204 13.54 -11.70 11.18
C VAL A 204 12.72 -11.14 10.02
N ASN A 205 12.28 -12.05 9.16
CA ASN A 205 11.69 -11.86 7.84
C ASN A 205 12.68 -11.38 6.77
N ALA A 206 12.66 -12.08 5.64
CA ALA A 206 13.49 -11.77 4.48
C ALA A 206 12.96 -10.60 3.65
N GLY A 207 11.68 -10.25 3.80
CA GLY A 207 10.99 -9.23 3.00
C GLY A 207 10.24 -9.81 1.81
N ASP A 208 9.40 -8.98 1.19
CA ASP A 208 8.56 -9.33 0.04
C ASP A 208 9.35 -9.66 -1.23
N ASN A 209 10.46 -8.97 -1.47
CA ASN A 209 11.22 -9.10 -2.71
C ASN A 209 12.69 -8.78 -2.48
N TYR A 210 13.51 -9.09 -3.47
CA TYR A 210 14.96 -8.91 -3.45
C TYR A 210 15.37 -7.47 -3.13
N LEU A 211 14.74 -6.48 -3.77
CA LEU A 211 15.12 -5.06 -3.60
C LEU A 211 14.76 -4.55 -2.20
N LEU A 212 13.64 -5.00 -1.64
CA LEU A 212 13.26 -4.68 -0.27
C LEU A 212 14.24 -5.28 0.75
N ALA A 213 14.60 -6.55 0.57
CA ALA A 213 15.61 -7.24 1.38
C ALA A 213 16.98 -6.53 1.32
N GLN A 214 17.41 -6.14 0.12
CA GLN A 214 18.62 -5.36 -0.09
C GLN A 214 18.57 -4.00 0.63
N SER A 215 17.43 -3.31 0.55
CA SER A 215 17.23 -2.03 1.22
C SER A 215 17.33 -2.16 2.73
N LEU A 216 16.72 -3.19 3.33
CA LEU A 216 16.87 -3.48 4.76
C LEU A 216 18.33 -3.72 5.15
N HIS A 217 19.05 -4.54 4.38
CA HIS A 217 20.46 -4.83 4.67
C HIS A 217 21.34 -3.59 4.57
N ASN A 218 21.03 -2.65 3.65
CA ASN A 218 21.74 -1.37 3.56
C ASN A 218 21.51 -0.52 4.82
N GLU A 219 20.29 -0.47 5.35
CA GLU A 219 20.01 0.21 6.62
C GLU A 219 20.78 -0.46 7.78
N ILE A 220 20.79 -1.80 7.86
CA ILE A 220 21.58 -2.54 8.87
C ILE A 220 23.07 -2.16 8.81
N LYS A 221 23.67 -2.12 7.61
CA LYS A 221 25.08 -1.72 7.41
C LYS A 221 25.36 -0.27 7.80
N SER A 222 24.36 0.61 7.76
CA SER A 222 24.49 2.00 8.21
C SER A 222 24.47 2.13 9.74
N ILE A 223 23.86 1.16 10.42
CA ILE A 223 23.71 1.12 11.88
C ILE A 223 24.85 0.35 12.55
N THR A 224 25.36 -0.71 11.92
CA THR A 224 26.39 -1.59 12.49
C THR A 224 27.34 -2.18 11.44
N ASP A 225 28.58 -2.46 11.86
CA ASP A 225 29.60 -3.16 11.08
C ASP A 225 29.48 -4.70 11.19
N LYS A 226 28.62 -5.20 12.10
CA LYS A 226 28.40 -6.62 12.32
C LYS A 226 27.72 -7.25 11.11
N LYS A 227 28.20 -8.44 10.73
CA LYS A 227 27.61 -9.20 9.62
C LYS A 227 26.28 -9.82 10.03
N VAL A 228 25.33 -9.86 9.10
CA VAL A 228 24.14 -10.70 9.23
C VAL A 228 24.57 -12.17 9.22
N LYS A 229 24.15 -12.92 10.24
CA LYS A 229 24.50 -14.33 10.45
C LYS A 229 23.38 -15.27 10.08
N TYR A 230 22.14 -14.85 10.30
CA TYR A 230 20.95 -15.64 10.06
C TYR A 230 19.81 -14.75 9.59
N VAL A 231 18.99 -15.30 8.70
CA VAL A 231 17.65 -14.79 8.41
C VAL A 231 16.65 -15.84 8.87
N VAL A 232 15.69 -15.42 9.67
CA VAL A 232 14.63 -16.28 10.21
C VAL A 232 13.32 -15.87 9.58
N LEU A 233 12.58 -16.82 9.01
CA LEU A 233 11.25 -16.56 8.47
C LEU A 233 10.20 -16.85 9.54
N GLU A 234 9.30 -15.90 9.78
CA GLU A 234 8.18 -16.13 10.72
C GLU A 234 7.20 -17.17 10.18
N ASN A 235 7.00 -17.22 8.86
CA ASN A 235 6.15 -18.17 8.15
C ASN A 235 6.51 -18.21 6.64
N ALA A 236 5.64 -18.85 5.84
CA ALA A 236 5.81 -18.99 4.40
C ALA A 236 5.22 -17.84 3.56
N GLN A 237 4.66 -16.80 4.19
CA GLN A 237 3.98 -15.74 3.45
C GLN A 237 4.95 -14.94 2.58
N GLY A 238 4.44 -14.46 1.44
CA GLY A 238 5.26 -13.79 0.43
C GLY A 238 6.05 -12.59 0.98
N HIS A 239 5.42 -11.75 1.80
CA HIS A 239 6.07 -10.59 2.44
C HIS A 239 7.18 -10.97 3.43
N ALA A 240 7.16 -12.20 3.95
CA ALA A 240 8.14 -12.68 4.91
C ALA A 240 9.27 -13.44 4.22
N ALA A 241 8.96 -14.20 3.16
CA ALA A 241 9.85 -15.22 2.62
C ALA A 241 10.52 -14.88 1.29
N LEU A 242 9.87 -14.16 0.36
CA LEU A 242 10.30 -14.13 -1.05
C LEU A 242 11.57 -13.29 -1.31
N GLY A 243 11.90 -12.36 -0.42
CA GLY A 243 13.18 -11.65 -0.37
C GLY A 243 14.39 -12.53 -0.05
N SER A 244 14.18 -13.81 0.27
CA SER A 244 15.24 -14.79 0.59
C SER A 244 16.28 -14.96 -0.52
N SER A 245 15.91 -14.71 -1.78
CA SER A 245 16.84 -14.67 -2.93
C SER A 245 18.03 -13.74 -2.68
N TYR A 246 17.79 -12.53 -2.17
CA TYR A 246 18.86 -11.59 -1.84
C TYR A 246 19.80 -12.14 -0.75
N TRP A 247 19.23 -12.64 0.34
CA TRP A 247 20.00 -13.14 1.48
C TRP A 247 20.84 -14.37 1.12
N LYS A 248 20.31 -15.23 0.24
CA LYS A 248 21.03 -16.38 -0.30
C LYS A 248 22.26 -15.96 -1.09
N GLU A 249 22.17 -14.91 -1.91
CA GLU A 249 23.33 -14.34 -2.61
C GLU A 249 24.37 -13.72 -1.66
N GLN A 250 23.95 -13.22 -0.51
CA GLN A 250 24.87 -12.74 0.54
C GLN A 250 25.53 -13.88 1.33
N GLY A 251 25.18 -15.15 1.04
CA GLY A 251 25.69 -16.32 1.75
C GLY A 251 25.15 -16.43 3.18
N VAL A 252 23.98 -15.83 3.47
CA VAL A 252 23.36 -15.88 4.79
C VAL A 252 22.38 -17.07 4.84
N PRO A 253 22.52 -17.99 5.81
CA PRO A 253 21.60 -19.12 5.96
C PRO A 253 20.20 -18.66 6.38
N ILE A 254 19.19 -19.29 5.77
CA ILE A 254 17.77 -19.03 6.04
C ILE A 254 17.20 -20.16 6.92
N ILE A 255 16.55 -19.79 8.01
CA ILE A 255 15.94 -20.69 8.98
C ILE A 255 14.41 -20.51 8.96
N ALA A 256 13.64 -21.60 8.95
CA ALA A 256 12.19 -21.55 9.11
C ALA A 256 11.64 -22.80 9.83
N HIS A 257 10.35 -22.80 10.18
CA HIS A 257 9.67 -24.03 10.60
C HIS A 257 9.60 -25.06 9.45
N ILE A 258 9.53 -26.35 9.78
CA ILE A 258 9.38 -27.41 8.77
C ILE A 258 8.09 -27.24 7.94
N ASP A 259 6.99 -26.82 8.54
CA ASP A 259 5.73 -26.61 7.81
C ASP A 259 5.78 -25.36 6.94
N ALA A 260 6.47 -24.29 7.37
CA ALA A 260 6.69 -23.13 6.52
C ALA A 260 7.50 -23.49 5.27
N LYS A 261 8.51 -24.37 5.41
CA LYS A 261 9.23 -24.90 4.24
C LYS A 261 8.30 -25.69 3.32
N LYS A 262 7.45 -26.56 3.86
CA LYS A 262 6.49 -27.36 3.09
C LYS A 262 5.46 -26.49 2.35
N GLU A 263 5.00 -25.41 2.98
CA GLU A 263 4.13 -24.41 2.36
C GLU A 263 4.85 -23.70 1.21
N LEU A 264 6.13 -23.31 1.36
CA LEU A 264 6.93 -22.75 0.28
C LEU A 264 7.16 -23.73 -0.87
N GLU A 265 7.39 -25.01 -0.58
CA GLU A 265 7.51 -26.07 -1.59
C GLU A 265 6.22 -26.25 -2.39
N THR A 266 5.06 -26.06 -1.74
CA THR A 266 3.74 -26.29 -2.35
C THR A 266 3.22 -25.06 -3.10
N TYR A 267 3.33 -23.88 -2.50
CA TYR A 267 2.66 -22.65 -2.93
C TYR A 267 3.63 -21.51 -3.29
N GLY A 268 4.94 -21.68 -3.05
CA GLY A 268 5.93 -20.61 -3.22
C GLY A 268 6.03 -20.07 -4.64
N GLU A 269 5.91 -20.93 -5.66
CA GLU A 269 5.93 -20.51 -7.07
C GLU A 269 4.70 -19.67 -7.43
N GLU A 270 3.51 -20.04 -6.95
CA GLU A 270 2.30 -19.24 -7.16
C GLU A 270 2.42 -17.87 -6.45
N GLY A 271 2.95 -17.88 -5.22
CA GLY A 271 3.27 -16.67 -4.46
C GLY A 271 4.23 -15.74 -5.21
N LEU A 272 5.28 -16.31 -5.81
CA LEU A 272 6.26 -15.58 -6.61
C LEU A 272 5.61 -14.96 -7.87
N GLU A 273 4.74 -15.68 -8.56
CA GLU A 273 4.05 -15.14 -9.74
C GLU A 273 3.06 -14.03 -9.37
N ARG A 274 2.38 -14.16 -8.21
CA ARG A 274 1.53 -13.08 -7.67
C ARG A 274 2.34 -11.84 -7.30
N LEU A 275 3.50 -12.02 -6.65
CA LEU A 275 4.46 -10.95 -6.39
C LEU A 275 4.84 -10.26 -7.70
N LYS A 276 5.34 -10.99 -8.71
CA LYS A 276 5.81 -10.40 -9.97
C LYS A 276 4.74 -9.56 -10.65
N ARG A 277 3.48 -10.02 -10.68
CA ARG A 277 2.34 -9.24 -11.20
C ARG A 277 2.08 -7.96 -10.39
N GLY A 278 2.17 -8.05 -9.07
CA GLY A 278 1.86 -6.97 -8.14
C GLY A 278 2.97 -5.92 -7.96
N ARG A 279 4.24 -6.33 -7.99
CA ARG A 279 5.42 -5.47 -7.75
C ARG A 279 6.17 -5.10 -9.02
N ARG A 280 5.94 -5.80 -10.13
CA ARG A 280 6.45 -5.46 -11.47
C ARG A 280 7.98 -5.33 -11.46
N ASP A 281 8.51 -4.18 -11.84
CA ASP A 281 9.94 -3.85 -11.81
C ASP A 281 10.56 -4.00 -10.42
N LYS A 282 9.80 -3.80 -9.34
CA LYS A 282 10.31 -4.03 -7.97
C LYS A 282 10.54 -5.51 -7.63
N ALA A 283 10.09 -6.43 -8.49
CA ALA A 283 10.35 -7.87 -8.35
C ALA A 283 11.72 -8.30 -8.92
N GLU A 284 12.49 -7.40 -9.52
CA GLU A 284 13.79 -7.72 -10.10
C GLU A 284 14.71 -8.46 -9.13
N GLY A 285 15.38 -9.52 -9.60
CA GLY A 285 16.24 -10.38 -8.77
C GLY A 285 15.50 -11.36 -7.87
N THR A 286 14.17 -11.31 -7.80
CA THR A 286 13.39 -12.18 -6.90
C THR A 286 13.12 -13.54 -7.53
N TYR A 287 13.59 -14.60 -6.87
CA TYR A 287 13.28 -16.00 -7.19
C TYR A 287 13.03 -16.79 -5.91
N LEU A 288 12.32 -17.92 -6.02
CA LEU A 288 11.99 -18.75 -4.87
C LEU A 288 13.25 -19.38 -4.27
N VAL A 289 13.44 -19.20 -2.97
CA VAL A 289 14.50 -19.85 -2.19
C VAL A 289 13.84 -20.56 -1.02
N LEU A 290 14.16 -21.85 -0.86
CA LEU A 290 13.70 -22.64 0.27
C LEU A 290 14.65 -22.47 1.47
N PRO A 291 14.15 -22.60 2.71
CA PRO A 291 14.98 -22.55 3.92
C PRO A 291 16.12 -23.58 3.91
N ASP A 292 17.31 -23.13 4.34
CA ASP A 292 18.51 -23.95 4.48
C ASP A 292 18.46 -24.85 5.71
N GLU A 293 17.91 -24.32 6.80
CA GLU A 293 17.73 -25.01 8.07
C GLU A 293 16.26 -24.99 8.47
N THR A 294 15.77 -26.11 9.01
CA THR A 294 14.43 -26.21 9.56
C THR A 294 14.45 -26.69 11.01
N PHE A 295 13.38 -26.41 11.73
CA PHE A 295 13.11 -26.95 13.05
C PHE A 295 11.61 -27.23 13.22
N GLU A 296 11.26 -28.00 14.24
CA GLU A 296 9.88 -28.32 14.62
C GLU A 296 9.49 -27.47 15.84
N ASP A 297 9.71 -27.92 17.07
CA ASP A 297 9.20 -27.20 18.24
C ASP A 297 9.99 -25.92 18.59
N LYS A 298 11.33 -26.03 18.64
CA LYS A 298 12.20 -24.97 19.15
C LYS A 298 13.60 -25.03 18.55
N LYS A 299 14.15 -23.86 18.22
CA LYS A 299 15.57 -23.66 17.94
C LYS A 299 16.11 -22.51 18.79
N VAL A 300 17.32 -22.67 19.30
CA VAL A 300 18.00 -21.62 20.06
C VAL A 300 19.22 -21.16 19.29
N ILE A 301 19.35 -19.85 19.11
CA ILE A 301 20.54 -19.20 18.59
C ILE A 301 21.20 -18.46 19.77
N GLU A 302 22.37 -18.94 20.18
CA GLU A 302 23.24 -18.24 21.13
C GLU A 302 24.25 -17.43 20.30
N LEU A 303 24.17 -16.10 20.32
CA LEU A 303 25.02 -15.25 19.48
C LEU A 303 25.41 -13.98 20.24
N GLY A 304 26.71 -13.73 20.41
CA GLY A 304 27.21 -12.52 21.06
C GLY A 304 26.63 -12.29 22.46
N GLY A 305 26.50 -13.36 23.25
CA GLY A 305 25.98 -13.32 24.63
C GLY A 305 24.46 -13.19 24.76
N LEU A 306 23.72 -13.16 23.65
CA LEU A 306 22.26 -13.12 23.64
C LEU A 306 21.68 -14.49 23.26
N ARG A 307 20.65 -14.91 24.01
CA ARG A 307 19.84 -16.09 23.69
C ARG A 307 18.62 -15.66 22.89
N ILE A 308 18.50 -16.20 21.69
CA ILE A 308 17.39 -15.94 20.78
C ILE A 308 16.65 -17.26 20.56
N GLU A 309 15.40 -17.36 21.00
CA GLU A 309 14.61 -18.58 20.88
C GLU A 309 13.60 -18.46 19.74
N LEU A 310 13.70 -19.35 18.76
CA LEU A 310 12.69 -19.53 17.73
C LEU A 310 11.72 -20.60 18.23
N LEU A 311 10.45 -20.25 18.44
CA LEU A 311 9.46 -21.13 19.05
C LEU A 311 8.28 -21.32 18.09
N HIS A 312 7.95 -22.58 17.82
CA HIS A 312 6.65 -22.94 17.28
C HIS A 312 5.73 -23.26 18.47
N LEU A 313 4.74 -22.40 18.74
CA LEU A 313 3.83 -22.59 19.87
C LEU A 313 2.61 -23.45 19.48
N GLY A 314 2.39 -23.62 18.19
CA GLY A 314 1.24 -24.26 17.57
C GLY A 314 0.80 -23.46 16.34
N PRO A 315 -0.17 -23.98 15.56
CA PRO A 315 -0.73 -23.26 14.43
C PRO A 315 -1.37 -21.93 14.87
N ALA A 316 -1.22 -20.91 14.03
CA ALA A 316 -1.80 -19.59 14.23
C ALA A 316 -2.39 -19.06 12.91
N HIS A 317 -1.84 -17.98 12.37
CA HIS A 317 -2.20 -17.44 11.06
C HIS A 317 -1.89 -18.42 9.92
N SER A 318 -0.77 -19.14 10.03
CA SER A 318 -0.33 -20.24 9.17
C SER A 318 0.13 -21.45 10.01
N PRO A 319 0.11 -22.68 9.45
CA PRO A 319 0.61 -23.87 10.14
C PRO A 319 2.08 -23.75 10.58
N GLY A 320 2.91 -23.13 9.74
CA GLY A 320 4.34 -22.95 9.99
C GLY A 320 4.76 -21.72 10.79
N ASP A 321 3.83 -21.02 11.47
CA ASP A 321 4.16 -19.81 12.21
C ASP A 321 5.13 -20.06 13.36
N ILE A 322 6.11 -19.16 13.51
CA ILE A 322 7.01 -19.14 14.65
C ILE A 322 7.05 -17.75 15.27
N ILE A 323 7.44 -17.71 16.54
CA ILE A 323 7.78 -16.45 17.23
C ILE A 323 9.27 -16.43 17.57
N VAL A 324 9.84 -15.23 17.67
CA VAL A 324 11.22 -15.01 18.12
C VAL A 324 11.19 -14.39 19.51
N TRP A 325 11.57 -15.18 20.51
CA TRP A 325 11.55 -14.81 21.92
C TRP A 325 12.94 -14.46 22.45
N LEU A 326 13.04 -13.31 23.11
CA LEU A 326 14.24 -12.82 23.78
C LEU A 326 14.01 -12.79 25.30
N PRO A 327 14.22 -13.91 26.02
CA PRO A 327 13.84 -14.03 27.43
C PRO A 327 14.52 -12.98 28.33
N GLN A 328 15.81 -12.67 28.10
CA GLN A 328 16.53 -11.68 28.89
C GLN A 328 16.00 -10.25 28.71
N LYS A 329 15.34 -9.98 27.60
CA LYS A 329 14.75 -8.67 27.27
C LYS A 329 13.23 -8.63 27.50
N LYS A 330 12.61 -9.77 27.83
CA LYS A 330 11.15 -9.97 27.85
C LYS A 330 10.45 -9.40 26.63
N LEU A 331 11.07 -9.56 25.46
CA LEU A 331 10.57 -9.07 24.17
C LEU A 331 10.29 -10.24 23.25
N VAL A 332 9.14 -10.22 22.60
CA VAL A 332 8.79 -11.16 21.52
C VAL A 332 8.61 -10.41 20.20
N ILE A 333 9.23 -10.91 19.13
CA ILE A 333 8.82 -10.61 17.76
C ILE A 333 7.86 -11.74 17.40
N SER A 334 6.56 -11.45 17.41
CA SER A 334 5.52 -12.48 17.36
C SER A 334 5.22 -12.96 15.95
N GLY A 335 5.68 -12.23 14.93
CA GLY A 335 5.14 -12.38 13.58
C GLY A 335 3.62 -12.37 13.58
N ASP A 336 3.03 -13.11 12.65
CA ASP A 336 1.58 -13.19 12.49
C ASP A 336 0.87 -14.02 13.58
N MET A 337 1.54 -14.39 14.67
CA MET A 337 0.83 -14.83 15.89
C MET A 337 -0.01 -13.69 16.49
N ALA A 338 0.39 -12.43 16.26
CA ALA A 338 -0.23 -11.25 16.87
C ALA A 338 -0.18 -10.01 15.95
N PHE A 339 -1.28 -9.26 15.91
CA PHE A 339 -1.50 -8.07 15.07
C PHE A 339 -1.80 -6.82 15.91
N HIS A 340 -1.41 -5.66 15.39
CA HIS A 340 -1.66 -4.34 15.99
C HIS A 340 -1.95 -3.31 14.90
N GLU A 341 -2.78 -2.31 15.18
CA GLU A 341 -3.21 -1.22 14.25
C GLU A 341 -3.99 -1.68 13.00
N ARG A 342 -3.85 -2.93 12.59
CA ARG A 342 -4.44 -3.54 11.41
C ARG A 342 -5.31 -4.74 11.77
N LEU A 343 -6.43 -4.93 11.08
CA LEU A 343 -7.24 -6.14 11.18
C LEU A 343 -6.49 -7.34 10.61
N LEU A 344 -6.45 -8.46 11.35
CA LEU A 344 -5.80 -9.68 10.90
C LEU A 344 -6.55 -10.32 9.71
N PRO A 345 -5.84 -10.82 8.69
CA PRO A 345 -6.46 -11.60 7.63
C PRO A 345 -6.67 -13.06 8.07
N VAL A 346 -7.85 -13.63 7.81
CA VAL A 346 -8.11 -15.06 7.94
C VAL A 346 -8.16 -15.68 6.54
N THR A 347 -7.26 -16.63 6.29
CA THR A 347 -7.15 -17.33 5.00
C THR A 347 -7.75 -18.73 5.07
N GLU A 348 -7.87 -19.39 3.92
CA GLU A 348 -8.31 -20.79 3.84
C GLU A 348 -7.36 -21.80 4.53
N HIS A 349 -6.13 -21.38 4.85
CA HIS A 349 -5.14 -22.18 5.57
C HIS A 349 -5.10 -21.87 7.08
N THR A 350 -5.86 -20.87 7.53
CA THR A 350 -5.86 -20.40 8.91
C THR A 350 -6.83 -21.23 9.75
N ASP A 351 -6.31 -21.97 10.74
CA ASP A 351 -7.13 -22.64 11.75
C ASP A 351 -7.35 -21.69 12.95
N THR A 352 -8.46 -20.96 12.92
CA THR A 352 -8.79 -19.98 13.96
C THR A 352 -9.04 -20.62 15.33
N GLY A 353 -9.50 -21.88 15.38
CA GLY A 353 -9.72 -22.61 16.63
C GLY A 353 -8.40 -23.05 17.27
N ALA A 354 -7.46 -23.52 16.46
CA ALA A 354 -6.09 -23.81 16.90
C ALA A 354 -5.37 -22.52 17.32
N TRP A 355 -5.51 -21.42 16.58
CA TRP A 355 -4.88 -20.15 16.91
C TRP A 355 -5.31 -19.62 18.30
N VAL A 356 -6.60 -19.69 18.63
CA VAL A 356 -7.11 -19.33 19.97
C VAL A 356 -6.47 -20.21 21.05
N LYS A 357 -6.29 -21.51 20.82
CA LYS A 357 -5.61 -22.43 21.77
C LYS A 357 -4.11 -22.14 21.88
N THR A 358 -3.45 -21.82 20.77
CA THR A 358 -2.03 -21.44 20.72
C THR A 358 -1.78 -20.17 21.52
N TRP A 359 -2.77 -19.27 21.61
CA TRP A 359 -2.68 -18.03 22.38
C TRP A 359 -2.29 -18.24 23.85
N ASP A 360 -2.77 -19.30 24.50
CA ASP A 360 -2.45 -19.54 25.92
C ASP A 360 -0.94 -19.72 26.15
N LYS A 361 -0.26 -20.42 25.24
CA LYS A 361 1.19 -20.60 25.28
C LYS A 361 1.93 -19.30 24.96
N PHE A 362 1.41 -18.51 24.03
CA PHE A 362 1.96 -17.19 23.69
C PHE A 362 1.84 -16.22 24.87
N ALA A 363 0.66 -16.17 25.52
CA ALA A 363 0.42 -15.37 26.71
C ALA A 363 1.33 -15.77 27.89
N ALA A 364 1.63 -17.07 28.03
CA ALA A 364 2.51 -17.58 29.06
C ALA A 364 3.98 -17.11 28.95
N LEU A 365 4.41 -16.58 27.79
CA LEU A 365 5.72 -15.92 27.68
C LEU A 365 5.82 -14.68 28.57
N ASN A 366 4.68 -14.04 28.86
CA ASN A 366 4.58 -12.83 29.68
C ASN A 366 5.56 -11.73 29.20
N ALA A 367 5.55 -11.49 27.89
CA ALA A 367 6.36 -10.46 27.27
C ALA A 367 5.93 -9.06 27.73
N GLU A 368 6.91 -8.18 27.98
CA GLU A 368 6.65 -6.77 28.27
C GLU A 368 6.50 -5.96 26.98
N ILE A 369 7.20 -6.38 25.91
CA ILE A 369 7.20 -5.74 24.60
C ILE A 369 6.89 -6.78 23.52
N VAL A 370 5.98 -6.43 22.62
CA VAL A 370 5.61 -7.23 21.46
C VAL A 370 5.90 -6.43 20.19
N ILE A 371 6.70 -6.99 19.29
CA ILE A 371 6.79 -6.52 17.90
C ILE A 371 5.88 -7.46 17.08
N PRO A 372 4.69 -7.00 16.67
CA PRO A 372 3.73 -7.82 15.93
C PRO A 372 4.23 -8.12 14.50
N GLY A 373 3.56 -9.03 13.78
CA GLY A 373 3.82 -9.24 12.35
C GLY A 373 3.48 -8.00 11.52
N HIS A 374 2.44 -7.28 11.94
CA HIS A 374 1.99 -6.03 11.33
C HIS A 374 1.69 -4.97 12.39
N GLY A 375 2.08 -3.72 12.12
CA GLY A 375 1.84 -2.56 12.97
C GLY A 375 2.98 -2.22 13.94
N SER A 376 2.85 -1.12 14.65
CA SER A 376 3.90 -0.61 15.54
C SER A 376 4.15 -1.52 16.76
N PRO A 377 5.35 -1.53 17.36
CA PRO A 377 5.64 -2.24 18.60
C PRO A 377 4.70 -1.82 19.73
N THR A 378 4.30 -2.79 20.55
CA THR A 378 3.24 -2.62 21.55
C THR A 378 3.44 -3.58 22.74
N ASN A 379 2.37 -3.93 23.44
CA ASN A 379 2.35 -4.83 24.59
C ASN A 379 1.34 -5.98 24.41
N MET A 380 1.39 -6.96 25.32
CA MET A 380 0.53 -8.15 25.30
C MET A 380 -0.98 -7.85 25.39
N ALA A 381 -1.38 -6.77 26.09
CA ALA A 381 -2.78 -6.44 26.26
C ALA A 381 -3.39 -5.91 24.95
N GLU A 382 -2.67 -5.06 24.23
CA GLU A 382 -3.12 -4.53 22.93
C GLU A 382 -3.27 -5.65 21.89
N VAL A 383 -2.27 -6.53 21.76
CA VAL A 383 -2.38 -7.64 20.80
C VAL A 383 -3.43 -8.68 21.20
N ALA A 384 -3.66 -8.90 22.50
CA ALA A 384 -4.76 -9.76 22.96
C ALA A 384 -6.12 -9.20 22.53
N LYS A 385 -6.33 -7.90 22.71
CA LYS A 385 -7.56 -7.20 22.35
C LYS A 385 -7.84 -7.28 20.84
N TYR A 386 -6.82 -7.10 20.01
CA TYR A 386 -7.02 -6.96 18.56
C TYR A 386 -6.75 -8.23 17.76
N THR A 387 -6.19 -9.28 18.38
CA THR A 387 -6.01 -10.59 17.75
C THR A 387 -6.89 -11.65 18.39
N ARG A 388 -6.63 -12.01 19.67
CA ARG A 388 -7.36 -13.08 20.35
C ARG A 388 -8.84 -12.73 20.51
N ASP A 389 -9.15 -11.56 21.04
CA ASP A 389 -10.53 -11.21 21.37
C ASP A 389 -11.37 -11.02 20.10
N TYR A 390 -10.75 -10.57 18.99
CA TYR A 390 -11.38 -10.59 17.66
C TYR A 390 -11.73 -12.02 17.21
N LEU A 391 -10.76 -12.95 17.28
CA LEU A 391 -10.98 -14.34 16.88
C LEU A 391 -12.07 -15.01 17.74
N ILE A 392 -12.03 -14.82 19.06
CA ILE A 392 -13.06 -15.35 19.98
C ILE A 392 -14.42 -14.76 19.62
N TYR A 393 -14.52 -13.43 19.51
CA TYR A 393 -15.77 -12.76 19.17
C TYR A 393 -16.36 -13.29 17.85
N MET A 394 -15.55 -13.36 16.79
CA MET A 394 -16.01 -13.84 15.49
C MET A 394 -16.47 -15.29 15.54
N ARG A 395 -15.72 -16.18 16.22
CA ARG A 395 -16.12 -17.57 16.38
C ARG A 395 -17.43 -17.69 17.17
N GLU A 396 -17.60 -16.94 18.26
CA GLU A 396 -18.86 -16.92 19.03
C GLU A 396 -20.06 -16.46 18.19
N GLN A 397 -19.91 -15.37 17.42
CA GLN A 397 -20.99 -14.88 16.55
C GLN A 397 -21.34 -15.89 15.45
N ILE A 398 -20.34 -16.54 14.86
CA ILE A 398 -20.54 -17.56 13.82
C ILE A 398 -21.20 -18.81 14.41
N SER A 399 -20.79 -19.27 15.60
CA SER A 399 -21.46 -20.39 16.27
C SER A 399 -22.94 -20.12 16.49
N ILE A 400 -23.31 -18.90 16.93
CA ILE A 400 -24.72 -18.51 17.08
C ILE A 400 -25.47 -18.58 15.74
N LEU A 401 -24.84 -18.16 14.64
CA LEU A 401 -25.45 -18.24 13.31
C LEU A 401 -25.66 -19.68 12.86
N LEU A 402 -24.65 -20.54 13.04
CA LEU A 402 -24.72 -21.96 12.68
C LEU A 402 -25.78 -22.71 13.49
N ASP A 403 -25.88 -22.45 14.81
CA ASP A 403 -26.90 -23.03 15.68
C ASP A 403 -28.35 -22.67 15.28
N ASN A 404 -28.51 -21.60 14.49
CA ASN A 404 -29.80 -21.10 14.00
C ASN A 404 -30.01 -21.35 12.49
N ASP A 405 -29.25 -22.27 11.88
CA ASP A 405 -29.32 -22.60 10.45
C ASP A 405 -29.19 -21.36 9.52
N ALA A 406 -28.44 -20.35 9.95
CA ALA A 406 -28.24 -19.13 9.18
C ALA A 406 -27.29 -19.35 7.99
N THR A 407 -27.24 -18.37 7.08
CA THR A 407 -26.49 -18.48 5.82
C THR A 407 -25.15 -17.75 5.87
N LEU A 408 -24.30 -18.05 4.88
CA LEU A 408 -23.08 -17.27 4.63
C LEU A 408 -23.36 -15.77 4.45
N GLU A 409 -24.50 -15.39 3.86
CA GLU A 409 -24.89 -13.98 3.71
C GLU A 409 -25.08 -13.33 5.08
N ASP A 410 -25.67 -14.05 6.04
CA ASP A 410 -25.87 -13.57 7.41
C ASP A 410 -24.54 -13.40 8.15
N ALA A 411 -23.55 -14.28 7.91
CA ALA A 411 -22.21 -14.15 8.45
C ALA A 411 -21.54 -12.83 8.04
N THR A 412 -21.73 -12.38 6.80
CA THR A 412 -21.18 -11.08 6.34
C THR A 412 -21.82 -9.87 7.02
N LYS A 413 -22.95 -10.05 7.72
CA LYS A 413 -23.69 -9.00 8.43
C LYS A 413 -23.38 -8.96 9.93
N ILE A 414 -22.46 -9.79 10.44
CA ILE A 414 -21.99 -9.72 11.83
C ILE A 414 -21.49 -8.30 12.13
N ASP A 415 -21.92 -7.73 13.27
CA ASP A 415 -21.54 -6.38 13.68
C ASP A 415 -20.08 -6.32 14.15
N GLN A 416 -19.19 -5.98 13.23
CA GLN A 416 -17.76 -5.81 13.52
C GLN A 416 -17.39 -4.34 13.82
N SER A 417 -18.36 -3.47 14.16
CA SER A 417 -18.13 -2.03 14.33
C SER A 417 -17.05 -1.69 15.37
N ALA A 418 -16.87 -2.53 16.39
CA ALA A 418 -15.80 -2.39 17.38
C ALA A 418 -14.39 -2.42 16.76
N TYR A 419 -14.21 -3.01 15.58
CA TYR A 419 -12.93 -3.17 14.90
C TYR A 419 -12.78 -2.25 13.67
N ARG A 420 -13.80 -1.43 13.35
CA ARG A 420 -13.84 -0.57 12.16
C ARG A 420 -12.71 0.46 12.07
N HIS A 421 -12.11 0.80 13.21
CA HIS A 421 -11.01 1.74 13.31
C HIS A 421 -9.64 1.12 12.95
N LEU A 422 -9.56 -0.20 12.80
CA LEU A 422 -8.33 -0.87 12.41
C LEU A 422 -8.10 -0.73 10.90
N ASP A 423 -6.85 -0.60 10.51
CA ASP A 423 -6.49 -0.57 9.11
C ASP A 423 -6.86 -1.90 8.42
N THR A 424 -7.16 -1.84 7.14
CA THR A 424 -7.65 -2.96 6.31
C THR A 424 -9.01 -3.56 6.73
N PHE A 425 -9.76 -2.91 7.61
CA PHE A 425 -11.08 -3.38 8.02
C PHE A 425 -12.04 -3.54 6.83
N ASP A 426 -12.13 -2.53 5.98
CA ASP A 426 -13.08 -2.53 4.85
C ASP A 426 -12.76 -3.65 3.84
N GLU A 427 -11.50 -4.04 3.71
CA GLU A 427 -11.05 -5.14 2.86
C GLU A 427 -11.27 -6.52 3.50
N LEU A 428 -11.09 -6.64 4.83
CA LEU A 428 -10.98 -7.94 5.50
C LEU A 428 -12.21 -8.36 6.29
N ALA A 429 -13.01 -7.44 6.84
CA ALA A 429 -14.07 -7.78 7.79
C ALA A 429 -15.10 -8.79 7.21
N ALA A 430 -15.59 -8.51 5.99
CA ALA A 430 -16.52 -9.42 5.32
C ALA A 430 -15.84 -10.72 4.86
N LEU A 431 -14.57 -10.64 4.41
CA LEU A 431 -13.81 -11.79 3.97
C LEU A 431 -13.56 -12.76 5.12
N ASN A 432 -13.06 -12.27 6.25
CA ASN A 432 -12.83 -13.03 7.47
C ASN A 432 -14.11 -13.73 7.92
N ALA A 433 -15.23 -13.00 8.02
CA ALA A 433 -16.51 -13.58 8.40
C ALA A 433 -16.92 -14.73 7.46
N SER A 434 -16.78 -14.53 6.16
CA SER A 434 -17.13 -15.55 5.16
C SER A 434 -16.19 -16.77 5.21
N THR A 435 -14.90 -16.57 5.42
CA THR A 435 -13.90 -17.64 5.50
C THR A 435 -14.08 -18.45 6.78
N MET A 436 -14.24 -17.77 7.91
CA MET A 436 -14.46 -18.42 9.21
C MET A 436 -15.78 -19.20 9.23
N PHE A 437 -16.87 -18.64 8.68
CA PHE A 437 -18.16 -19.35 8.60
C PHE A 437 -18.01 -20.68 7.86
N ARG A 438 -17.42 -20.66 6.66
CA ARG A 438 -17.19 -21.88 5.87
C ARG A 438 -16.30 -22.89 6.57
N ALA A 439 -15.29 -22.44 7.30
CA ALA A 439 -14.42 -23.34 8.06
C ALA A 439 -15.18 -24.00 9.21
N MET A 440 -15.98 -23.22 9.95
CA MET A 440 -16.73 -23.69 11.11
C MET A 440 -17.96 -24.55 10.76
N GLU A 441 -18.49 -24.48 9.54
CA GLU A 441 -19.56 -25.38 9.06
C GLU A 441 -19.18 -26.87 9.14
N PHE A 442 -17.88 -27.19 9.18
CA PHE A 442 -17.36 -28.56 9.20
C PHE A 442 -16.60 -28.93 10.49
N GLU A 443 -16.62 -28.04 11.49
CA GLU A 443 -16.12 -28.33 12.85
C GLU A 443 -17.19 -29.08 13.66
#